data_AF-A0A836Q1U2-F1
#
_entry.id   AF-A0A836Q1U2-F1
#
_cell.length_a   1.000
_cell.length_b   1.000
_cell.length_c   1.000
_cell.angle_alpha   90.00
_cell.angle_beta   90.00
_cell.angle_gamma   90.00
#
_symmetry.space_group_name_H-M   'P 1'
#
loop_
_entity.id
_entity.type
_entity.pdbx_description
1 polymer ?
#
loop_
_entity_poly.entity_id
_entity_poly.type
_entity_poly.pdbx_seq_one_letter_code
_entity_poly.pdbx_strand_id
1 'polypeptide(L)'
;MCPKSEGHITPVEIDANNRNNFHGFFFQSNTPLPIFNFNQGDISLYRARIKQLRGELEAQKNIVEQEVVQAYRAVQMQRERIQQLQDKTLERSKKVAQMSQKSYEIGQSDMASVLVAQQSNLEIRYEYLDAIYAYEIAYTDLEQAIGTTFY
;
A
#
# COMPACT_ATOMS: atom_id res chain seq x y z
N MET A 1 12.81 -119.48 -5.60
CA MET A 1 14.02 -119.83 -4.81
C MET A 1 14.46 -118.57 -4.09
N CYS A 2 14.32 -118.51 -2.76
CA CYS A 2 15.03 -117.51 -1.97
C CYS A 2 16.54 -117.80 -2.02
N PRO A 3 17.38 -116.78 -1.81
CA PRO A 3 18.19 -116.83 -0.59
C PRO A 3 18.09 -115.55 0.24
N LYS A 4 18.19 -115.79 1.53
CA LYS A 4 18.16 -114.87 2.67
C LYS A 4 19.63 -114.58 3.02
N SER A 5 19.99 -113.33 3.25
CA SER A 5 21.21 -112.97 4.00
C SER A 5 20.91 -111.76 4.89
N GLU A 6 20.86 -112.04 6.18
CA GLU A 6 20.81 -111.10 7.28
C GLU A 6 22.13 -110.32 7.37
N GLY A 7 22.10 -109.04 7.77
CA GLY A 7 23.32 -108.33 8.15
C GLY A 7 23.26 -106.81 8.08
N HIS A 8 23.00 -106.19 9.24
CA HIS A 8 23.36 -104.81 9.59
C HIS A 8 22.74 -103.67 8.76
N ILE A 9 21.60 -103.16 9.24
CA ILE A 9 21.21 -101.76 9.07
C ILE A 9 22.23 -100.88 9.79
N THR A 10 23.23 -100.37 9.07
CA THR A 10 24.00 -99.20 9.50
C THR A 10 23.06 -97.99 9.51
N PRO A 11 23.04 -97.16 10.55
CA PRO A 11 22.25 -95.94 10.51
C PRO A 11 22.74 -95.11 9.33
N VAL A 12 21.85 -94.83 8.38
CA VAL A 12 22.07 -93.76 7.40
C VAL A 12 22.09 -92.49 8.23
N GLU A 13 23.29 -91.97 8.46
CA GLU A 13 23.50 -90.68 9.08
C GLU A 13 22.97 -89.63 8.09
N ILE A 14 21.68 -89.31 8.23
CA ILE A 14 21.07 -88.19 7.53
C ILE A 14 21.72 -86.95 8.15
N ASP A 15 22.76 -86.48 7.48
CA ASP A 15 23.54 -85.33 7.85
C ASP A 15 22.61 -84.10 7.85
N ALA A 16 22.07 -83.79 9.02
CA ALA A 16 21.17 -82.66 9.26
C ALA A 16 21.99 -81.37 9.34
N ASN A 17 22.75 -81.06 8.30
CA ASN A 17 23.50 -79.82 8.20
C ASN A 17 23.15 -79.07 6.91
N ASN A 18 21.86 -78.80 6.73
CA ASN A 18 21.40 -77.79 5.79
C ASN A 18 21.32 -76.42 6.49
N ARG A 19 22.47 -75.88 6.89
CA ARG A 19 22.57 -74.49 7.36
C ARG A 19 22.65 -73.55 6.16
N ASN A 20 21.50 -73.33 5.53
CA ASN A 20 21.37 -72.27 4.53
C ASN A 20 21.18 -70.92 5.22
N ASN A 21 22.20 -70.47 5.94
CA ASN A 21 22.28 -69.10 6.43
C ASN A 21 22.83 -68.21 5.31
N PHE A 22 21.95 -67.87 4.36
CA PHE A 22 22.27 -66.87 3.35
C PHE A 22 22.18 -65.48 3.99
N HIS A 23 23.32 -64.95 4.45
CA HIS A 23 23.42 -63.59 4.98
C HIS A 23 23.57 -62.60 3.81
N GLY A 24 22.44 -62.04 3.37
CA GLY A 24 22.42 -60.95 2.39
C GLY A 24 22.29 -59.61 3.09
N PHE A 25 23.23 -58.69 2.86
CA PHE A 25 23.07 -57.27 3.19
C PHE A 25 22.63 -56.54 1.93
N PHE A 26 21.43 -55.94 1.97
CA PHE A 26 20.91 -55.08 0.91
C PHE A 26 20.83 -53.65 1.41
N PHE A 27 21.42 -52.73 0.63
CA PHE A 27 21.27 -51.29 0.82
C PHE A 27 20.53 -50.75 -0.40
N GLN A 28 19.32 -50.25 -0.21
CA GLN A 28 18.57 -49.52 -1.23
C GLN A 28 18.60 -48.03 -0.89
N SER A 29 19.05 -47.22 -1.84
CA SER A 29 18.89 -45.77 -1.80
C SER A 29 17.91 -45.37 -2.90
N ASN A 30 16.76 -44.85 -2.49
CA ASN A 30 15.70 -44.42 -3.42
C ASN A 30 15.77 -42.90 -3.55
N THR A 31 16.47 -42.41 -4.58
CA THR A 31 16.42 -40.99 -4.94
C THR A 31 15.44 -40.83 -6.10
N PRO A 32 14.24 -40.25 -5.89
CA PRO A 32 13.29 -40.05 -6.97
C PRO A 32 13.86 -39.03 -7.96
N LEU A 33 14.29 -39.51 -9.12
CA LEU A 33 14.67 -38.63 -10.24
C LEU A 33 13.39 -38.24 -10.99
N PRO A 34 13.02 -36.95 -11.03
CA PRO A 34 11.86 -36.52 -11.78
C PRO A 34 12.15 -36.63 -13.28
N ILE A 35 11.66 -37.69 -13.91
CA ILE A 35 11.80 -37.90 -15.36
C ILE A 35 10.87 -36.98 -16.18
N PHE A 36 9.78 -36.48 -15.57
CA PHE A 36 8.79 -35.62 -16.25
C PHE A 36 8.30 -34.40 -15.43
N ASN A 37 8.60 -34.30 -14.13
CA ASN A 37 8.11 -33.22 -13.27
C ASN A 37 9.24 -32.33 -12.76
N PHE A 38 9.61 -31.33 -13.57
CA PHE A 38 10.66 -30.35 -13.23
C PHE A 38 10.12 -29.11 -12.49
N ASN A 39 9.01 -29.22 -11.74
CA ASN A 39 8.36 -28.11 -11.02
C ASN A 39 8.12 -26.86 -11.89
N GLN A 40 7.92 -27.05 -13.19
CA GLN A 40 7.79 -25.94 -14.16
C GLN A 40 6.56 -25.07 -13.86
N GLY A 41 5.50 -25.67 -13.31
CA GLY A 41 4.33 -24.97 -12.79
C GLY A 41 4.69 -23.98 -11.69
N ASP A 42 5.32 -24.44 -10.62
CA ASP A 42 5.76 -23.58 -9.51
C ASP A 42 6.73 -22.49 -9.98
N ILE A 43 7.70 -22.84 -10.84
CA ILE A 43 8.63 -21.87 -11.43
C ILE A 43 7.87 -20.80 -12.22
N SER A 44 6.88 -21.18 -13.03
CA SER A 44 6.06 -20.23 -13.79
C SER A 44 5.20 -19.35 -12.87
N LEU A 45 4.66 -19.92 -11.79
CA LEU A 45 3.87 -19.21 -10.79
C LEU A 45 4.71 -18.19 -10.03
N TYR A 46 5.91 -18.58 -9.59
CA TYR A 46 6.84 -17.65 -8.94
C TYR A 46 7.31 -16.54 -9.89
N ARG A 47 7.55 -16.84 -11.18
CA ARG A 47 7.86 -15.83 -12.20
C ARG A 47 6.70 -14.84 -12.40
N ALA A 48 5.48 -15.34 -12.51
CA ALA A 48 4.28 -14.51 -12.60
C ALA A 48 4.12 -13.63 -11.36
N ARG A 49 4.37 -14.18 -10.16
CA ARG A 49 4.31 -13.43 -8.91
C ARG A 49 5.37 -12.33 -8.83
N ILE A 50 6.60 -12.59 -9.28
CA ILE A 50 7.64 -11.54 -9.37
C ILE A 50 7.19 -10.43 -10.33
N LYS A 51 6.61 -10.77 -11.48
CA LYS A 51 6.10 -9.78 -12.44
C LYS A 51 4.97 -8.94 -11.82
N GLN A 52 4.04 -9.58 -11.11
CA GLN A 52 2.97 -8.91 -10.39
C GLN A 52 3.53 -7.93 -9.35
N LEU A 53 4.42 -8.40 -8.46
CA LEU A 53 5.03 -7.56 -7.42
C LEU A 53 5.81 -6.38 -7.99
N ARG A 54 6.46 -6.53 -9.14
CA ARG A 54 7.11 -5.43 -9.85
C ARG A 54 6.11 -4.39 -10.35
N GLY A 55 4.98 -4.83 -10.92
CA GLY A 55 3.90 -3.96 -11.34
C GLY A 55 3.26 -3.22 -10.16
N GLU A 56 3.03 -3.91 -9.05
CA GLU A 56 2.53 -3.30 -7.80
C GLU A 56 3.51 -2.25 -7.26
N LEU A 57 4.82 -2.53 -7.28
CA LEU A 57 5.83 -1.56 -6.87
C LEU A 57 5.85 -0.32 -7.75
N GLU A 58 5.76 -0.48 -9.08
CA GLU A 58 5.73 0.64 -10.02
C GLU A 58 4.44 1.47 -9.86
N ALA A 59 3.30 0.81 -9.71
CA ALA A 59 2.03 1.47 -9.42
C ALA A 59 2.09 2.26 -8.11
N GLN A 60 2.65 1.67 -7.04
CA GLN A 60 2.78 2.34 -5.75
C GLN A 60 3.69 3.56 -5.83
N LYS A 61 4.79 3.49 -6.59
CA LYS A 61 5.66 4.66 -6.83
C LYS A 61 4.92 5.79 -7.52
N ASN A 62 4.15 5.47 -8.56
CA ASN A 62 3.37 6.46 -9.29
C ASN A 62 2.30 7.11 -8.40
N ILE A 63 1.66 6.33 -7.51
CA ILE A 63 0.68 6.85 -6.54
C ILE A 63 1.35 7.86 -5.61
N VAL A 64 2.47 7.51 -4.98
CA VAL A 64 3.19 8.42 -4.07
C VAL A 64 3.64 9.69 -4.79
N GLU A 65 4.17 9.58 -6.01
CA GLU A 65 4.56 10.76 -6.80
C GLU A 65 3.35 11.66 -7.09
N GLN A 66 2.21 11.08 -7.43
CA GLN A 66 0.97 11.83 -7.66
C GLN A 66 0.45 12.50 -6.39
N GLU A 67 0.49 11.82 -5.24
CA GLU A 67 0.08 12.36 -3.95
C GLU A 67 0.90 13.61 -3.58
N VAL A 68 2.23 13.53 -3.73
CA VAL A 68 3.12 14.68 -3.47
C VAL A 68 2.83 15.85 -4.41
N VAL A 69 2.66 15.59 -5.72
CA VAL A 69 2.35 16.64 -6.70
C VAL A 69 1.00 17.29 -6.41
N GLN A 70 0.00 16.51 -6.01
CA GLN A 70 -1.32 17.01 -5.66
C GLN A 70 -1.28 17.89 -4.41
N ALA A 71 -0.64 17.40 -3.34
CA ALA A 71 -0.48 18.16 -2.10
C ALA A 71 0.27 19.48 -2.33
N TYR A 72 1.34 19.44 -3.14
CA TYR A 72 2.09 20.66 -3.47
C TYR A 72 1.25 21.68 -4.25
N ARG A 73 0.46 21.21 -5.23
CA ARG A 73 -0.46 22.09 -5.98
C ARG A 73 -1.54 22.68 -5.08
N ALA A 74 -2.05 21.91 -4.11
CA ALA A 74 -3.02 22.41 -3.14
C ALA A 74 -2.45 23.57 -2.31
N VAL A 75 -1.22 23.44 -1.82
CA VAL A 75 -0.51 24.51 -1.09
C VAL A 75 -0.40 25.78 -1.95
N GLN A 76 0.02 25.64 -3.21
CA GLN A 76 0.18 26.79 -4.09
C GLN A 76 -1.15 27.48 -4.40
N MET A 77 -2.21 26.71 -4.64
CA MET A 77 -3.55 27.25 -4.86
C MET A 77 -4.06 28.03 -3.63
N GLN A 78 -3.88 27.50 -2.41
CA GLN A 78 -4.32 28.22 -1.20
C GLN A 78 -3.49 29.48 -0.96
N ARG A 79 -2.17 29.44 -1.25
CA ARG A 79 -1.31 30.63 -1.20
C ARG A 79 -1.79 31.72 -2.14
N GLU A 80 -2.11 31.38 -3.39
CA GLU A 80 -2.67 32.32 -4.36
C GLU A 80 -4.03 32.87 -3.89
N ARG A 81 -4.89 32.03 -3.31
CA ARG A 81 -6.18 32.44 -2.75
C ARG A 81 -6.02 33.49 -1.63
N ILE A 82 -5.08 33.26 -0.71
CA ILE A 82 -4.76 34.21 0.37
C ILE A 82 -4.30 35.56 -0.22
N GLN A 83 -3.38 35.54 -1.19
CA GLN A 83 -2.89 36.76 -1.84
C GLN A 83 -4.01 37.53 -2.53
N GLN A 84 -4.90 36.84 -3.27
CA GLN A 84 -6.03 37.48 -3.94
C GLN A 84 -7.01 38.13 -2.94
N LEU A 85 -7.31 37.45 -1.83
CA LEU A 85 -8.18 37.98 -0.79
C LEU A 85 -7.55 39.19 -0.10
N GLN A 86 -6.26 39.12 0.24
CA GLN A 86 -5.52 40.20 0.90
C GLN A 86 -5.39 41.45 0.02
N ASP A 87 -4.93 41.30 -1.22
CA ASP A 87 -4.56 42.43 -2.08
C ASP A 87 -5.76 43.18 -2.65
N LYS A 88 -6.86 42.46 -2.92
CA LYS A 88 -7.99 43.02 -3.69
C LYS A 88 -9.28 43.05 -2.89
N THR A 89 -9.69 41.91 -2.35
CA THR A 89 -11.06 41.71 -1.87
C THR A 89 -11.29 42.30 -0.48
N LEU A 90 -10.33 42.15 0.43
CA LEU A 90 -10.42 42.66 1.80
C LEU A 90 -10.49 44.19 1.84
N GLU A 91 -9.54 44.86 1.17
CA GLU A 91 -9.50 46.31 1.13
C GLU A 91 -10.67 46.92 0.34
N ARG A 92 -11.11 46.26 -0.74
CA ARG A 92 -12.29 46.72 -1.49
C ARG A 92 -13.56 46.64 -0.66
N SER A 93 -13.81 45.54 0.03
CA SER A 93 -15.01 45.39 0.87
C SER A 93 -15.01 46.38 2.04
N LYS A 94 -13.84 46.63 2.65
CA LYS A 94 -13.67 47.65 3.68
C LYS A 94 -14.04 49.04 3.17
N LYS A 95 -13.57 49.41 1.97
CA LYS A 95 -13.93 50.69 1.33
C LYS A 95 -15.42 50.77 1.06
N VAL A 96 -16.06 49.71 0.57
CA VAL A 96 -17.51 49.66 0.31
C VAL A 96 -18.30 49.88 1.61
N ALA A 97 -17.94 49.20 2.70
CA ALA A 97 -18.57 49.40 4.01
C ALA A 97 -18.42 50.84 4.51
N GLN A 98 -17.23 51.43 4.37
CA GLN A 98 -16.99 52.84 4.74
C GLN A 98 -17.78 53.84 3.88
N MET A 99 -17.89 53.59 2.57
CA MET A 99 -18.68 54.44 1.67
C MET A 99 -20.17 54.34 1.99
N SER A 100 -20.68 53.14 2.25
CA SER A 100 -22.09 52.94 2.63
C SER A 100 -22.42 53.70 3.91
N GLN A 101 -21.54 53.63 4.91
CA GLN A 101 -21.67 54.39 6.15
C GLN A 101 -21.74 55.91 5.90
N LYS A 102 -20.83 56.44 5.08
CA LYS A 102 -20.84 57.88 4.73
C LYS A 102 -22.10 58.29 3.98
N SER A 103 -22.58 57.48 3.05
CA SER A 103 -23.81 57.74 2.29
C SER A 103 -25.04 57.79 3.21
N TYR A 104 -25.08 56.95 4.24
CA TYR A 104 -26.13 56.99 5.25
C TYR A 104 -26.08 58.26 6.09
N GLU A 105 -24.88 58.67 6.53
CA GLU A 105 -24.69 59.90 7.34
C GLU A 105 -25.15 61.17 6.61
N ILE A 106 -25.07 61.21 5.28
CA ILE A 106 -25.54 62.34 4.46
C ILE A 106 -26.97 62.14 3.93
N GLY A 107 -27.67 61.09 4.37
CA GLY A 107 -29.06 60.80 4.00
C GLY A 107 -29.26 60.30 2.57
N GLN A 108 -28.21 59.87 1.88
CA GLN A 108 -28.26 59.34 0.50
C GLN A 108 -28.57 57.84 0.43
N SER A 109 -28.36 57.09 1.53
CA SER A 109 -28.69 55.67 1.61
C SER A 109 -29.39 55.32 2.92
N ASP A 110 -30.10 54.20 2.95
CA ASP A 110 -30.79 53.70 4.14
C ASP A 110 -29.86 52.87 5.04
N MET A 111 -30.17 52.77 6.33
CA MET A 111 -29.41 51.99 7.32
C MET A 111 -29.27 50.52 6.93
N ALA A 112 -30.27 49.94 6.27
CA ALA A 112 -30.20 48.56 5.76
C ALA A 112 -29.02 48.35 4.80
N SER A 113 -28.71 49.34 3.96
CA SER A 113 -27.59 49.27 3.00
C SER A 113 -26.22 49.25 3.70
N VAL A 114 -26.11 49.88 4.87
CA VAL A 114 -24.90 49.85 5.70
C VAL A 114 -24.72 48.47 6.29
N LEU A 115 -25.79 47.88 6.85
CA LEU A 115 -25.74 46.55 7.46
C LEU A 115 -25.33 45.48 6.44
N VAL A 116 -25.89 45.51 5.22
CA VAL A 116 -25.51 44.58 4.15
C VAL A 116 -24.03 44.74 3.77
N ALA A 117 -23.53 45.98 3.67
CA ALA A 117 -22.13 46.22 3.33
C ALA A 117 -21.17 45.78 4.45
N GLN A 118 -21.56 45.96 5.72
CA GLN A 118 -20.81 45.47 6.88
C GLN A 118 -20.81 43.94 6.95
N GLN A 119 -21.96 43.30 6.74
CA GLN A 119 -22.08 41.85 6.67
C GLN A 119 -21.15 41.27 5.60
N SER A 120 -21.18 41.84 4.38
CA SER A 120 -20.29 41.41 3.30
C SER A 120 -18.80 41.61 3.64
N ASN A 121 -18.42 42.70 4.32
CA ASN A 121 -17.04 42.88 4.79
C ASN A 121 -16.62 41.82 5.81
N LEU A 122 -17.52 41.43 6.72
CA LEU A 122 -17.26 40.38 7.70
C LEU A 122 -17.12 39.01 7.04
N GLU A 123 -18.02 38.67 6.11
CA GLU A 123 -17.95 37.43 5.33
C GLU A 123 -16.60 37.28 4.61
N ILE A 124 -16.12 38.34 3.97
CA ILE A 124 -14.82 38.34 3.28
C ILE A 124 -13.65 38.18 4.28
N ARG A 125 -13.74 38.75 5.48
CA ARG A 125 -12.72 38.52 6.53
C ARG A 125 -12.72 37.07 7.00
N TYR A 126 -13.89 36.47 7.16
CA TYR A 126 -14.00 35.06 7.50
C TYR A 126 -13.40 34.19 6.40
N GLU A 127 -13.71 34.46 5.13
CA GLU A 127 -13.12 33.73 4.00
C GLU A 127 -11.60 33.84 3.95
N TYR A 128 -11.03 34.99 4.31
CA TYR A 128 -9.59 35.17 4.41
C TYR A 128 -8.97 34.30 5.52
N LEU A 129 -9.59 34.26 6.70
CA LEU A 129 -9.12 33.40 7.80
C LEU A 129 -9.26 31.92 7.47
N ASP A 130 -10.35 31.53 6.82
CA ASP A 130 -10.57 30.18 6.32
C ASP A 130 -9.52 29.77 5.28
N ALA A 131 -9.16 30.67 4.36
CA ALA A 131 -8.10 30.42 3.38
C ALA A 131 -6.72 30.21 4.04
N ILE A 132 -6.41 30.96 5.11
CA ILE A 132 -5.19 30.75 5.91
C ILE A 132 -5.22 29.36 6.56
N TYR A 133 -6.33 29.00 7.20
CA TYR A 133 -6.48 27.70 7.84
C TYR A 133 -6.35 26.54 6.83
N ALA A 134 -6.98 26.68 5.67
CA ALA A 134 -6.88 25.70 4.58
C ALA A 134 -5.45 25.58 4.02
N TYR A 135 -4.68 26.67 4.00
CA TYR A 135 -3.27 26.64 3.63
C TYR A 135 -2.43 25.81 4.63
N GLU A 136 -2.64 26.00 5.93
CA GLU A 136 -1.93 25.23 6.97
C GLU A 136 -2.24 23.73 6.89
N ILE A 137 -3.50 23.37 6.63
CA ILE A 137 -3.89 21.98 6.37
C ILE A 137 -3.18 21.46 5.12
N ALA A 138 -3.25 22.18 4.01
CA ALA A 138 -2.61 21.74 2.76
C ALA A 138 -1.10 21.58 2.92
N TYR A 139 -0.47 22.42 3.76
CA TYR A 139 0.95 22.33 4.06
C TYR A 139 1.27 21.07 4.89
N THR A 140 0.43 20.76 5.87
CA THR A 140 0.53 19.50 6.66
C THR A 140 0.34 18.27 5.78
N ASP A 141 -0.62 18.29 4.85
CA ASP A 141 -0.86 17.21 3.89
C ASP A 141 0.36 16.99 2.98
N LEU A 142 1.02 18.08 2.57
CA LEU A 142 2.27 18.02 1.82
C LEU A 142 3.39 17.39 2.64
N GLU A 143 3.55 17.78 3.91
CA GLU A 143 4.53 17.18 4.83
C GLU A 143 4.32 15.68 5.01
N GLN A 144 3.06 15.24 5.12
CA GLN A 144 2.71 13.83 5.19
C GLN A 144 3.04 13.10 3.88
N ALA A 145 2.71 13.69 2.73
CA ALA A 145 2.98 13.09 1.42
C ALA A 145 4.48 12.90 1.15
N ILE A 146 5.33 13.83 1.62
CA ILE A 146 6.79 13.72 1.49
C ILE A 146 7.44 12.89 2.60
N GLY A 147 6.66 12.43 3.59
CA GLY A 147 7.13 11.61 4.70
C GLY A 147 7.98 12.35 5.73
N THR A 148 7.88 13.68 5.81
CA THR A 148 8.58 14.51 6.79
C THR A 148 7.59 15.14 7.76
N THR A 149 6.93 14.32 8.57
CA THR A 149 6.04 14.84 9.64
C THR A 149 6.90 15.56 10.68
N PHE A 150 6.73 16.88 10.82
CA PHE A 150 7.38 17.70 11.85
C PHE A 150 6.41 18.10 12.97
N TYR A 151 5.68 17.16 13.58
CA TYR A 151 4.95 17.34 14.83
C TYR A 151 4.75 16.00 15.55
#